data_AF-A0A7V1CK61-F1
#
_entry.id   AF-A0A7V1CK61-F1
#
_cell.length_a   1.000
_cell.length_b   1.000
_cell.length_c   1.000
_cell.angle_alpha   90.00
_cell.angle_beta   90.00
_cell.angle_gamma   90.00
#
_symmetry.space_group_name_H-M   'P 1'
#
loop_
_entity.id
_entity.type
_entity.pdbx_description
1 polymer ?
#
loop_
_entity_poly.entity_id
_entity_poly.type
_entity_poly.pdbx_seq_one_letter_code
_entity_poly.pdbx_strand_id
1 'polypeptide(L)' 'MAEEKTFDGALERLEQIANIVQDKDLDLEKSLDFLEEGIKLANLCTEKIDTSLKN' A
#
# COMPACT_ATOMS: atom_id res chain seq x y z
N MET A 1 -13.12 13.72 -5.75
CA MET A 1 -12.28 14.41 -4.76
C MET A 1 -12.02 13.61 -3.47
N ALA A 2 -12.95 12.79 -2.96
CA ALA A 2 -12.68 11.94 -1.78
C ALA A 2 -11.97 10.61 -2.13
N GLU A 3 -12.22 10.04 -3.31
CA GLU A 3 -11.60 8.77 -3.74
C GLU A 3 -10.17 8.90 -4.28
N GLU A 4 -9.81 9.99 -4.97
CA GLU A 4 -8.40 10.24 -5.34
C GLU A 4 -7.51 10.33 -4.10
N LYS A 5 -8.01 10.98 -3.04
CA LYS A 5 -7.29 11.09 -1.76
C LYS A 5 -7.02 9.73 -1.10
N THR A 6 -7.84 8.70 -1.37
CA THR A 6 -7.62 7.36 -0.81
C THR A 6 -6.71 6.52 -1.69
N PHE A 7 -6.73 6.68 -3.01
CA PHE A 7 -5.77 6.01 -3.90
C PHE A 7 -4.36 6.59 -3.72
N ASP A 8 -4.21 7.91 -3.81
CA ASP A 8 -2.91 8.57 -3.69
C ASP A 8 -2.30 8.31 -2.30
N GLY A 9 -3.12 8.33 -1.24
CA GLY A 9 -2.68 8.00 0.11
C GLY A 9 -2.29 6.53 0.28
N ALA A 10 -2.98 5.60 -0.38
CA ALA A 10 -2.61 4.18 -0.35
C ALA A 10 -1.31 3.92 -1.12
N LEU A 11 -1.10 4.63 -2.24
CA LEU A 11 0.13 4.56 -3.02
C LEU A 11 1.32 5.14 -2.23
N GLU A 12 1.16 6.32 -1.62
CA GLU A 12 2.20 6.93 -0.78
C GLU A 12 2.56 6.00 0.39
N ARG A 13 1.57 5.35 1.01
CA ARG A 13 1.83 4.39 2.09
C ARG A 13 2.58 3.14 1.60
N LEU A 14 2.27 2.64 0.41
CA LEU A 14 3.00 1.52 -0.20
C LEU A 14 4.48 1.88 -0.44
N GLU A 15 4.76 3.09 -0.92
CA GLU A 15 6.13 3.57 -1.10
C GLU A 15 6.88 3.69 0.23
N GLN A 16 6.21 4.18 1.28
CA GLN A 16 6.77 4.23 2.63
C GLN A 16 7.10 2.83 3.16
N ILE A 17 6.18 1.88 3.01
CA ILE A 17 6.40 0.48 3.42
C ILE A 17 7.58 -0.11 2.66
N ALA A 18 7.66 0.10 1.35
CA ALA A 18 8.77 -0.39 0.51
C ALA A 18 10.14 0.14 1.00
N ASN A 19 10.20 1.41 1.43
CA ASN A 19 11.41 1.98 2.03
C ASN A 19 11.72 1.37 3.41
N ILE A 20 10.70 1.14 4.25
CA ILE A 20 10.88 0.58 5.60
C ILE A 20 11.39 -0.87 5.54
N VAL A 21 10.85 -1.69 4.65
CA VAL A 21 11.25 -3.11 4.52
C VAL A 21 12.63 -3.32 3.91
N GLN A 22 13.25 -2.26 3.36
CA GLN A 22 14.64 -2.29 2.91
C GLN A 22 15.65 -2.07 4.05
N ASP A 23 15.17 -1.63 5.22
CA ASP A 23 16.01 -1.48 6.41
C ASP A 23 16.42 -2.86 6.95
N LYS A 24 17.72 -3.06 7.14
CA LYS A 24 18.29 -4.34 7.62
C LYS A 24 18.08 -4.55 9.11
N ASP A 25 17.72 -3.50 9.85
CA ASP A 25 17.45 -3.55 11.29
C ASP A 25 15.94 -3.73 11.60
N LEU A 26 15.12 -3.98 10.58
CA LEU A 26 13.71 -4.23 10.76
C LEU A 26 13.46 -5.57 11.47
N ASP A 27 12.72 -5.50 12.58
CA ASP A 27 12.32 -6.68 13.34
C ASP A 27 11.39 -7.60 12.53
N LEU A 28 11.47 -8.91 12.77
CA LEU A 28 10.70 -9.91 12.03
C LEU A 28 9.19 -9.72 12.21
N GLU A 29 8.72 -9.42 13.42
CA GLU A 29 7.29 -9.23 13.70
C GLU A 29 6.77 -8.01 12.93
N LYS A 30 7.52 -6.91 12.98
CA LYS A 30 7.21 -5.70 12.20
C LYS A 30 7.26 -5.95 10.69
N SER A 31 8.16 -6.80 10.22
CA SER A 31 8.23 -7.17 8.80
C SER A 31 6.96 -7.88 8.34
N LEU A 32 6.38 -8.73 9.18
CA LEU A 32 5.12 -9.41 8.90
C LEU A 32 3.95 -8.43 8.91
N ASP A 33 3.91 -7.49 9.87
CA ASP A 33 2.89 -6.44 9.93
C ASP A 33 2.90 -5.57 8.65
N PHE A 34 4.09 -5.13 8.22
CA PHE A 34 4.25 -4.33 7.00
C PHE A 34 3.93 -5.10 5.72
N LEU A 35 4.23 -6.41 5.69
CA LEU A 35 3.84 -7.27 4.58
C LEU A 35 2.31 -7.39 4.48
N GLU A 36 1.63 -7.62 5.60
CA GLU A 36 0.16 -7.71 5.63
C GLU A 36 -0.50 -6.38 5.23
N GLU A 37 0.02 -5.26 5.74
CA GLU A 37 -0.43 -3.92 5.36
C GLU A 37 -0.23 -3.66 3.86
N GLY A 38 0.96 -3.99 3.34
CA GLY A 38 1.30 -3.82 1.93
C GLY A 38 0.38 -4.60 0.99
N ILE A 39 0.04 -5.85 1.34
CA ILE A 39 -0.91 -6.66 0.55
C ILE A 39 -2.29 -6.02 0.52
N LYS A 40 -2.79 -5.52 1.66
CA LYS A 40 -4.10 -4.86 1.74
C LYS A 40 -4.15 -3.60 0.87
N LEU A 41 -3.10 -2.78 0.91
CA LEU A 41 -3.01 -1.56 0.12
C LEU A 41 -2.90 -1.85 -1.38
N ALA A 42 -2.09 -2.84 -1.77
CA ALA A 42 -1.95 -3.23 -3.17
C ALA A 42 -3.29 -3.72 -3.77
N ASN A 43 -4.06 -4.49 -2.99
CA ASN A 43 -5.40 -4.92 -3.40
C ASN A 43 -6.34 -3.72 -3.57
N LEU A 44 -6.36 -2.78 -2.62
CA LEU A 44 -7.18 -1.58 -2.70
C LEU A 44 -6.84 -0.73 -3.93
N CYS A 45 -5.55 -0.52 -4.21
CA CYS A 45 -5.11 0.19 -5.41
C CYS A 45 -5.56 -0.51 -6.69
N THR A 46 -5.45 -1.85 -6.75
CA THR A 46 -5.87 -2.66 -7.90
C THR A 46 -7.38 -2.55 -8.13
N GLU A 47 -8.19 -2.66 -7.08
CA GLU A 47 -9.66 -2.51 -7.17
C GLU A 47 -10.08 -1.11 -7.65
N LYS A 48 -9.39 -0.07 -7.19
CA LYS A 48 -9.65 1.31 -7.62
C LYS A 48 -9.31 1.54 -9.10
N ILE A 49 -8.20 0.99 -9.57
CA ILE A 49 -7.81 1.06 -10.99
C ILE A 49 -8.84 0.33 -11.86
N ASP A 50 -9.22 -0.90 -11.49
CA ASP A 50 -10.21 -1.68 -12.23
C ASP A 50 -11.58 -1.00 -12.30
N THR A 51 -12.00 -0.35 -11.21
CA THR A 51 -13.26 0.41 -11.16
C THR A 51 -13.19 1.65 -12.05
N SER A 52 -12.02 2.31 -12.10
CA SER A 52 -11.80 3.53 -12.90
C SER A 52 -11.69 3.22 -14.41
N LEU A 53 -11.19 2.05 -14.78
CA LEU A 53 -11.03 1.61 -16.17
C LEU A 53 -12.32 1.03 -16.80
N LYS A 54 -13.34 0.72 -16.00
CA LYS A 54 -14.61 0.14 -16.46
C LYS A 54 -15.69 1.16 -16.84
N ASN A 55 -15.40 2.46 -16.85
CA ASN A 55 -16.33 3.54 -17.22
C ASN A 55 -15.94 4.24 -18.52
#